data_AF-A0A0G0AQN4-F1
#
_entry.id   AF-A0A0G0AQN4-F1
#
_cell.length_a   1.000
_cell.length_b   1.000
_cell.length_c   1.000
_cell.angle_alpha   90.00
_cell.angle_beta   90.00
_cell.angle_gamma   90.00
#
_symmetry.space_group_name_H-M   'P 1'
#
loop_
_entity.id
_entity.type
_entity.pdbx_description
1 polymer ?
#
loop_
_entity_poly.entity_id
_entity_poly.type
_entity_poly.pdbx_seq_one_letter_code
_entity_poly.pdbx_strand_id
1 'polypeptide(L)'
;MVNIILIALGIFGIVIAVFMLIYAKKKLGQANNFLSESQVRWKDIKREIENEKKEAFLKVKDELHKKRQEFELDIKRERVELDRLQSKLNGKYETLEKKEENLDELKRELQQKERTLIRIEDTLRSDEVRLKKMHEDLILKLERLSNMTQEEAKKAILESLEAEVRLANQKLIQKIEDEAKDIAKNKARDIVVSSMQRHVADLVSPHSSGVVHLPSDEMKGRIIGKEGRNVKSLEMATGMEFVIGDTPEVITISGFNPIRREVARRALEKLIADGRINPTRIEETVEQCEKELDEIIEDYGKQAILEFNLQGVHPELVTLLGKLHFRTSYSQNVLVHSKEVAMFCRMIAQELGLNPELALRAGLFHDIGKAISADVEGTHAKIGADVARRCGENPIVVNAIAAHHEDGAFASVYDPIVVIADTISASRPGARRETLSAYLKRLENLEEIANSFEGVKKAYAMQAGREIRVIVEENKLDDDKSRHLANEIVKKIEEKMSFPGQIKVNVIREKRVIEYAK
;
A
#
# COMPACT_ATOMS: atom_id res chain seq x y z
N MET A 1 -87.42 20.54 94.93
CA MET A 1 -86.05 20.11 94.52
C MET A 1 -86.05 18.93 93.55
N VAL A 2 -86.88 17.89 93.74
CA VAL A 2 -86.86 16.66 92.91
C VAL A 2 -87.12 16.92 91.41
N ASN A 3 -88.08 17.78 91.04
CA ASN A 3 -88.37 18.09 89.63
C ASN A 3 -87.21 18.79 88.90
N ILE A 4 -86.42 19.60 89.61
CA ILE A 4 -85.28 20.32 89.02
C ILE A 4 -84.14 19.34 88.69
N ILE A 5 -83.93 18.33 89.55
CA ILE A 5 -82.91 17.29 89.36
C ILE A 5 -83.28 16.38 88.18
N LEU A 6 -84.56 16.02 88.02
CA LEU A 6 -85.04 15.23 86.88
C LEU A 6 -84.89 15.96 85.54
N ILE A 7 -85.17 17.27 85.51
CA ILE A 7 -84.97 18.11 84.32
C ILE A 7 -83.47 18.22 83.98
N ALA A 8 -82.61 18.41 84.97
CA ALA A 8 -81.16 18.47 84.77
C ALA A 8 -80.57 17.15 84.25
N LEU A 9 -81.04 16.00 84.77
CA LEU A 9 -80.65 14.67 84.28
C LEU A 9 -81.15 14.41 82.85
N GLY A 10 -82.35 14.87 82.51
CA GLY A 10 -82.89 14.79 81.14
C GLY A 10 -82.07 15.62 80.15
N ILE A 11 -81.72 16.86 80.51
CA ILE A 11 -80.86 17.73 79.69
C ILE A 11 -79.46 17.12 79.54
N PHE A 12 -78.89 16.57 80.62
CA PHE A 12 -77.57 15.92 80.57
C PHE A 12 -77.57 14.67 79.68
N GLY A 13 -78.62 13.86 79.74
CA GLY A 13 -78.81 12.71 78.84
C GLY A 13 -78.90 13.12 77.36
N ILE A 14 -79.60 14.22 77.07
CA ILE A 14 -79.68 14.77 75.71
C ILE A 14 -78.31 15.26 75.23
N VAL A 15 -77.55 15.95 76.07
CA VAL A 15 -76.20 16.43 75.72
C VAL A 15 -75.25 15.26 75.42
N ILE A 16 -75.27 14.20 76.23
CA ILE A 16 -74.47 12.99 75.99
C ILE A 16 -74.91 12.29 74.69
N ALA A 17 -76.22 12.17 74.44
CA ALA A 17 -76.73 11.56 73.23
C ALA A 17 -76.32 12.34 71.96
N VAL A 18 -76.39 13.67 72.01
CA VAL A 18 -75.92 14.54 70.92
C VAL A 18 -74.41 14.42 70.72
N PHE A 19 -73.63 14.38 71.80
CA PHE A 19 -72.17 14.22 71.71
C PHE A 19 -71.77 12.85 71.12
N MET A 20 -72.44 11.77 71.54
CA MET A 20 -72.26 10.43 70.95
C MET A 20 -72.66 10.39 69.48
N LEU A 21 -73.75 11.06 69.09
CA LEU A 21 -74.18 11.18 67.69
C LEU A 21 -73.16 11.92 66.83
N ILE A 22 -72.59 13.02 67.34
CA ILE A 22 -71.54 13.78 66.64
C ILE A 22 -70.26 12.93 66.52
N TYR A 23 -69.86 12.23 67.58
CA TYR A 23 -68.69 11.35 67.56
C TYR A 23 -68.88 10.18 66.58
N ALA A 24 -70.05 9.54 66.57
CA ALA A 24 -70.40 8.47 65.63
C ALA A 24 -70.40 8.98 64.19
N LYS A 25 -71.00 10.14 63.91
CA LYS A 25 -70.96 10.77 62.57
C LYS A 25 -69.53 11.11 62.14
N LYS A 26 -68.69 11.61 63.04
CA LYS A 26 -67.28 11.92 62.74
C LYS A 26 -66.48 10.65 62.43
N LYS A 27 -66.68 9.56 63.19
CA LYS A 27 -66.02 8.28 62.97
C LYS A 27 -66.48 7.59 61.69
N LEU A 28 -67.78 7.66 61.37
CA LEU A 28 -68.34 7.20 60.08
C LEU A 28 -67.81 8.01 58.90
N GLY A 29 -67.68 9.33 59.06
CA GLY A 29 -67.05 10.19 58.05
C GLY A 29 -65.59 9.82 57.79
N GLN A 30 -64.81 9.57 58.84
CA GLN A 30 -63.43 9.09 58.71
C GLN A 30 -63.34 7.71 58.07
N ALA A 31 -64.23 6.78 58.43
CA ALA A 31 -64.28 5.45 57.82
C ALA A 31 -64.66 5.50 56.33
N ASN A 32 -65.62 6.36 55.95
CA ASN A 32 -66.00 6.57 54.56
C ASN A 32 -64.88 7.24 53.74
N ASN A 33 -64.16 8.20 54.32
CA ASN A 33 -63.01 8.82 53.67
C ASN A 33 -61.89 7.79 53.46
N PHE A 34 -61.59 6.96 54.46
CA PHE A 34 -60.59 5.90 54.35
C PHE A 34 -60.97 4.83 53.31
N LEU A 35 -62.25 4.45 53.24
CA LEU A 35 -62.77 3.55 52.21
C LEU A 35 -62.66 4.17 50.82
N SER A 36 -63.01 5.44 50.67
CA SER A 36 -62.89 6.17 49.41
C SER A 36 -61.43 6.27 48.95
N GLU A 37 -60.52 6.65 49.86
CA GLU A 37 -59.08 6.68 49.57
C GLU A 37 -58.52 5.29 49.21
N SER A 38 -58.93 4.25 49.94
CA SER A 38 -58.51 2.87 49.65
C SER A 38 -59.01 2.40 48.28
N GLN A 39 -60.23 2.79 47.89
CA GLN A 39 -60.82 2.44 46.61
C GLN A 39 -60.16 3.20 45.45
N VAL A 40 -59.77 4.46 45.65
CA VAL A 40 -58.97 5.23 44.70
C VAL A 40 -57.58 4.62 44.54
N ARG A 41 -56.86 4.36 45.65
CA ARG A 41 -55.55 3.69 45.62
C ARG A 41 -55.60 2.33 44.93
N TRP A 42 -56.63 1.54 45.20
CA TRP A 42 -56.82 0.25 44.53
C TRP A 42 -56.98 0.39 43.02
N LYS A 43 -57.74 1.39 42.56
CA LYS A 43 -57.89 1.68 41.12
C LYS A 43 -56.56 2.12 40.50
N ASP A 44 -55.79 2.96 41.20
CA ASP A 44 -54.50 3.43 40.73
C ASP A 44 -53.48 2.29 40.62
N ILE A 45 -53.36 1.45 41.66
CA ILE A 45 -52.50 0.25 41.65
C ILE A 45 -52.91 -0.70 40.52
N LYS A 46 -54.22 -0.91 40.32
CA LYS A 46 -54.70 -1.77 39.22
C LYS A 46 -54.30 -1.21 37.85
N ARG A 47 -54.39 0.11 37.66
CA ARG A 47 -53.99 0.78 36.43
C ARG A 47 -52.48 0.70 36.22
N GLU A 48 -51.69 0.84 37.27
CA GLU A 48 -50.24 0.73 37.25
C GLU A 48 -49.80 -0.69 36.86
N ILE A 49 -50.38 -1.73 37.47
CA ILE A 49 -50.15 -3.14 37.10
C ILE A 49 -50.53 -3.40 35.62
N GLU A 50 -51.65 -2.86 35.14
CA GLU A 50 -52.04 -3.01 33.73
C GLU A 50 -51.05 -2.31 32.79
N ASN A 51 -50.51 -1.15 33.18
CA ASN A 51 -49.51 -0.43 32.41
C ASN A 51 -48.16 -1.17 32.41
N GLU A 52 -47.68 -1.63 33.57
CA GLU A 52 -46.46 -2.43 33.68
C GLU A 52 -46.57 -3.72 32.85
N LYS A 53 -47.71 -4.39 32.89
CA LYS A 53 -47.94 -5.60 32.07
C LYS A 53 -47.88 -5.29 30.58
N LYS A 54 -48.45 -4.17 30.14
CA LYS A 54 -48.37 -3.73 28.74
C LYS A 54 -46.93 -3.38 28.35
N GLU A 55 -46.21 -2.68 29.22
CA GLU A 55 -44.83 -2.29 28.97
C GLU A 55 -43.90 -3.51 28.90
N ALA A 56 -44.05 -4.46 29.83
CA ALA A 56 -43.31 -5.73 29.83
C ALA A 56 -43.61 -6.54 28.56
N PHE A 57 -44.88 -6.61 28.14
CA PHE A 57 -45.26 -7.30 26.91
C PHE A 57 -44.65 -6.63 25.66
N LEU A 58 -44.63 -5.29 25.61
CA LEU A 58 -43.98 -4.56 24.52
C LEU A 58 -42.48 -4.80 24.49
N LYS A 59 -41.80 -4.77 25.64
CA LYS A 59 -40.35 -5.08 25.74
C LYS A 59 -40.03 -6.48 25.21
N VAL A 60 -40.80 -7.50 25.63
CA VAL A 60 -40.62 -8.87 25.14
C VAL A 60 -40.86 -8.96 23.63
N LYS A 61 -41.87 -8.26 23.11
CA LYS A 61 -42.16 -8.24 21.67
C LYS A 61 -41.04 -7.57 20.86
N ASP A 62 -40.48 -6.48 21.37
CA ASP A 62 -39.36 -5.77 20.74
C ASP A 62 -38.08 -6.62 20.77
N GLU A 63 -37.78 -7.30 21.89
CA GLU A 63 -36.64 -8.22 21.98
C GLU A 63 -36.79 -9.41 21.02
N LEU A 64 -37.99 -9.99 20.94
CA LEU A 64 -38.29 -11.08 20.00
C LEU A 64 -38.10 -10.61 18.55
N HIS A 65 -38.53 -9.39 18.23
CA HIS A 65 -38.36 -8.82 16.89
C HIS A 65 -36.89 -8.58 16.57
N LYS A 66 -36.12 -8.04 17.51
CA LYS A 66 -34.66 -7.86 17.36
C LYS A 66 -33.95 -9.20 17.16
N LYS A 67 -34.26 -10.21 17.99
CA LYS A 67 -33.69 -11.55 17.86
C LYS A 67 -34.02 -12.22 16.53
N ARG A 68 -35.24 -12.00 16.02
CA ARG A 68 -35.64 -12.49 14.69
C ARG A 68 -34.85 -11.79 13.57
N GLN A 69 -34.64 -10.48 13.66
CA GLN A 69 -33.82 -9.74 12.70
C GLN A 69 -32.35 -10.18 12.72
N GLU A 70 -31.78 -10.37 13.91
CA GLU A 70 -30.42 -10.92 14.07
C GLU A 70 -30.31 -12.29 13.39
N PHE A 71 -31.27 -13.19 13.65
CA PHE A 71 -31.30 -14.52 13.05
C PHE A 71 -31.45 -14.49 11.52
N GLU A 72 -32.30 -13.60 10.98
CA GLU A 72 -32.43 -13.42 9.53
C GLU A 72 -31.14 -12.89 8.88
N LEU A 73 -30.40 -12.01 9.58
CA LEU A 73 -29.09 -11.53 9.14
C LEU A 73 -28.03 -12.62 9.17
N ASP A 74 -28.02 -13.45 10.20
CA ASP A 74 -27.06 -14.56 10.34
C ASP A 74 -27.30 -15.63 9.26
N ILE A 75 -28.56 -16.02 9.01
CA ILE A 75 -28.91 -16.91 7.88
C ILE A 75 -28.45 -16.32 6.55
N LYS A 76 -28.63 -15.00 6.35
CA LYS A 76 -28.19 -14.35 5.11
C LYS A 76 -26.66 -14.37 4.97
N ARG A 77 -25.92 -14.20 6.07
CA ARG A 77 -24.45 -14.31 6.08
C ARG A 77 -23.99 -15.72 5.76
N GLU A 78 -24.54 -16.73 6.43
CA GLU A 78 -24.23 -18.13 6.16
C GLU A 78 -24.52 -18.52 4.71
N ARG A 79 -25.63 -18.02 4.14
CA ARG A 79 -25.97 -18.28 2.74
C ARG A 79 -24.95 -17.69 1.76
N VAL A 80 -24.51 -16.45 2.01
CA VAL A 80 -23.47 -15.81 1.19
C VAL A 80 -22.13 -16.54 1.32
N GLU A 81 -21.80 -17.06 2.51
CA GLU A 81 -20.59 -17.85 2.72
C GLU A 81 -20.66 -19.19 1.98
N LEU A 82 -21.80 -19.88 2.03
CA LEU A 82 -22.05 -21.11 1.28
C LEU A 82 -21.94 -20.87 -0.23
N ASP A 83 -22.54 -19.81 -0.76
CA ASP A 83 -22.46 -19.47 -2.19
C ASP A 83 -21.00 -19.20 -2.61
N ARG A 84 -20.21 -18.55 -1.75
CA ARG A 84 -18.76 -18.33 -1.99
C ARG A 84 -17.97 -19.63 -1.99
N LEU A 85 -18.24 -20.52 -1.03
CA LEU A 85 -17.60 -21.84 -0.96
C LEU A 85 -17.96 -22.69 -2.19
N GLN A 86 -19.21 -22.66 -2.62
CA GLN A 86 -19.68 -23.36 -3.81
C GLN A 86 -19.03 -22.81 -5.10
N SER A 87 -18.96 -21.49 -5.24
CA SER A 87 -18.25 -20.86 -6.37
C SER A 87 -16.77 -21.23 -6.40
N LYS A 88 -16.09 -21.25 -5.24
CA LYS A 88 -14.70 -21.67 -5.12
C LYS A 88 -14.51 -23.16 -5.47
N LEU A 89 -15.47 -24.01 -5.08
CA LEU A 89 -15.45 -25.43 -5.40
C LEU A 89 -15.65 -25.66 -6.90
N ASN A 90 -16.61 -24.97 -7.53
CA ASN A 90 -16.84 -25.03 -8.98
C ASN A 90 -15.61 -24.57 -9.77
N GLY A 91 -14.96 -23.48 -9.36
CA GLY A 91 -13.71 -23.04 -10.00
C GLY A 91 -12.57 -24.07 -9.88
N LYS A 92 -12.52 -24.83 -8.78
CA LYS A 92 -11.59 -25.96 -8.66
C LYS A 92 -11.95 -27.11 -9.61
N TYR A 93 -13.23 -27.43 -9.76
CA TYR A 93 -13.69 -28.46 -10.71
C TYR A 93 -13.33 -28.09 -12.15
N GLU A 94 -13.62 -26.87 -12.59
CA GLU A 94 -13.25 -26.39 -13.94
C GLU A 94 -11.73 -26.42 -14.18
N THR A 95 -10.94 -26.09 -13.16
CA THR A 95 -9.47 -26.16 -13.25
C THR A 95 -9.00 -27.62 -13.38
N LEU A 96 -9.67 -28.54 -12.71
CA LEU A 96 -9.33 -29.96 -12.73
C LEU A 96 -9.71 -30.60 -14.06
N GLU A 97 -10.87 -30.24 -14.61
CA GLU A 97 -11.33 -30.65 -15.94
C GLU A 97 -10.36 -30.18 -17.03
N LYS A 98 -9.95 -28.91 -17.01
CA LYS A 98 -8.91 -28.40 -17.92
C LYS A 98 -7.58 -29.14 -17.80
N LYS A 99 -7.19 -29.55 -16.59
CA LYS A 99 -5.96 -30.35 -16.39
C LYS A 99 -6.10 -31.74 -16.98
N GLU A 100 -7.29 -32.34 -16.89
CA GLU A 100 -7.59 -33.65 -17.46
C GLU A 100 -7.55 -33.60 -19.00
N GLU A 101 -8.17 -32.57 -19.61
CA GLU A 101 -8.10 -32.33 -21.06
C GLU A 101 -6.65 -32.16 -21.55
N ASN A 102 -5.85 -31.34 -20.88
CA ASN A 102 -4.44 -31.15 -21.21
C ASN A 102 -3.64 -32.46 -21.09
N LEU A 103 -3.95 -33.29 -20.09
CA LEU A 103 -3.26 -34.55 -19.88
C LEU A 103 -3.60 -35.55 -20.99
N ASP A 104 -4.83 -35.56 -21.48
CA ASP A 104 -5.24 -36.37 -22.60
C ASP A 104 -4.67 -35.88 -23.94
N GLU A 105 -4.53 -34.57 -24.14
CA GLU A 105 -3.79 -34.02 -25.29
C GLU A 105 -2.32 -34.45 -25.26
N LEU A 106 -1.66 -34.32 -24.11
CA LEU A 106 -0.27 -34.73 -23.94
C LEU A 106 -0.06 -36.24 -24.20
N LYS A 107 -1.01 -37.09 -23.77
CA LYS A 107 -1.00 -38.52 -24.11
C LYS A 107 -1.09 -38.76 -25.61
N ARG A 108 -1.96 -38.02 -26.33
CA ARG A 108 -2.08 -38.15 -27.79
C ARG A 108 -0.81 -37.71 -28.50
N GLU A 109 -0.20 -36.62 -28.08
CA GLU A 109 1.09 -36.16 -28.61
C GLU A 109 2.20 -37.20 -28.37
N LEU A 110 2.25 -37.78 -27.17
CA LEU A 110 3.23 -38.81 -26.83
C LEU A 110 3.07 -40.04 -27.72
N GLN A 111 1.85 -40.53 -27.90
CA GLN A 111 1.55 -41.64 -28.82
C GLN A 111 1.93 -41.32 -30.26
N GLN A 112 1.74 -40.07 -30.71
CA GLN A 112 2.16 -39.66 -32.05
C GLN A 112 3.69 -39.64 -32.18
N LYS A 113 4.40 -39.15 -31.16
CA LYS A 113 5.87 -39.16 -31.11
C LYS A 113 6.43 -40.58 -31.09
N GLU A 114 5.85 -41.49 -30.33
CA GLU A 114 6.22 -42.91 -30.33
C GLU A 114 6.06 -43.54 -31.72
N ARG A 115 4.93 -43.29 -32.40
CA ARG A 115 4.73 -43.77 -33.78
C ARG A 115 5.75 -43.19 -34.75
N THR A 116 6.09 -41.91 -34.61
CA THR A 116 7.12 -41.26 -35.44
C THR A 116 8.50 -41.86 -35.17
N LEU A 117 8.85 -42.11 -33.90
CA LEU A 117 10.10 -42.75 -33.51
C LEU A 117 10.24 -44.15 -34.11
N ILE A 118 9.18 -44.96 -34.03
CA ILE A 118 9.16 -46.30 -34.65
C ILE A 118 9.39 -46.20 -36.16
N ARG A 119 8.73 -45.26 -36.84
CA ARG A 119 8.95 -45.03 -38.29
C ARG A 119 10.38 -44.59 -38.59
N ILE A 120 10.94 -43.70 -37.78
CA ILE A 120 12.32 -43.23 -37.93
C ILE A 120 13.29 -44.41 -37.75
N GLU A 121 13.07 -45.25 -36.73
CA GLU A 121 13.88 -46.44 -36.49
C GLU A 121 13.82 -47.42 -37.68
N ASP A 122 12.63 -47.66 -38.24
CA ASP A 122 12.46 -48.49 -39.43
C ASP A 122 13.16 -47.90 -40.66
N THR A 123 13.07 -46.58 -40.87
CA THR A 123 13.80 -45.91 -41.96
C THR A 123 15.31 -45.98 -41.76
N LEU A 124 15.80 -45.79 -40.54
CA LEU A 124 17.22 -45.90 -40.20
C LEU A 124 17.75 -47.30 -40.47
N ARG A 125 17.00 -48.34 -40.10
CA ARG A 125 17.35 -49.74 -40.40
C ARG A 125 17.40 -49.98 -41.91
N SER A 126 16.41 -49.47 -42.66
CA SER A 126 16.41 -49.56 -44.13
C SER A 126 17.60 -48.84 -44.75
N ASP A 127 17.89 -47.63 -44.28
CA ASP A 127 19.01 -46.83 -44.76
C ASP A 127 20.36 -47.46 -44.39
N GLU A 128 20.49 -48.10 -43.23
CA GLU A 128 21.68 -48.85 -42.85
C GLU A 128 21.93 -50.02 -43.81
N VAL A 129 20.88 -50.77 -44.16
CA VAL A 129 20.95 -51.85 -45.17
C VAL A 129 21.33 -51.29 -46.53
N ARG A 130 20.77 -50.13 -46.91
CA ARG A 130 21.06 -49.45 -48.19
C ARG A 130 22.49 -48.93 -48.22
N LEU A 131 22.97 -48.34 -47.14
CA LEU A 131 24.35 -47.86 -46.96
C LEU A 131 25.34 -49.01 -47.06
N LYS A 132 25.06 -50.17 -46.44
CA LYS A 132 25.90 -51.36 -46.59
C LYS A 132 26.01 -51.80 -48.05
N LYS A 133 24.88 -51.88 -48.76
CA LYS A 133 24.87 -52.20 -50.21
C LYS A 133 25.59 -51.14 -51.05
N MET A 134 25.36 -49.86 -50.78
CA MET A 134 26.04 -48.77 -51.48
C MET A 134 27.54 -48.76 -51.18
N HIS A 135 27.95 -49.12 -49.97
CA HIS A 135 29.35 -49.25 -49.58
C HIS A 135 30.03 -50.40 -50.32
N GLU A 136 29.37 -51.56 -50.40
CA GLU A 136 29.83 -52.71 -51.20
C GLU A 136 29.94 -52.35 -52.70
N ASP A 137 28.92 -51.68 -53.26
CA ASP A 137 28.93 -51.20 -54.64
C ASP A 137 30.01 -50.13 -54.89
N LEU A 138 30.28 -49.26 -53.91
CA LEU A 138 31.31 -48.23 -53.99
C LEU A 138 32.70 -48.86 -53.93
N ILE A 139 32.92 -49.87 -53.08
CA ILE A 139 34.16 -50.66 -53.05
C ILE A 139 34.39 -51.30 -54.42
N LEU A 140 33.38 -51.99 -54.97
CA LEU A 140 33.45 -52.62 -56.29
C LEU A 140 33.69 -51.60 -57.43
N LYS A 141 33.15 -50.39 -57.31
CA LYS A 141 33.38 -49.31 -58.29
C LYS A 141 34.75 -48.65 -58.11
N LEU A 142 35.24 -48.45 -56.89
CA LEU A 142 36.58 -47.92 -56.59
C LEU A 142 37.67 -48.91 -57.02
N GLU A 143 37.46 -50.22 -56.82
CA GLU A 143 38.30 -51.29 -57.37
C GLU A 143 38.39 -51.23 -58.91
N ARG A 144 37.35 -50.69 -59.57
CA ARG A 144 37.29 -50.56 -61.04
C ARG A 144 37.75 -49.21 -61.58
N LEU A 145 37.69 -48.13 -60.79
CA LEU A 145 37.82 -46.75 -61.31
C LEU A 145 38.99 -45.94 -60.77
N SER A 146 39.75 -46.42 -59.78
CA SER A 146 40.82 -45.59 -59.21
C SER A 146 42.13 -46.34 -59.01
N ASN A 147 43.21 -45.76 -59.53
CA ASN A 147 44.59 -45.97 -59.06
C ASN A 147 44.79 -45.42 -57.62
N MET A 148 43.75 -45.43 -56.78
CA MET A 148 43.79 -45.05 -55.37
C MET A 148 43.61 -46.30 -54.53
N THR A 149 44.31 -46.38 -53.41
CA THR A 149 44.16 -47.49 -52.49
C THR A 149 42.86 -47.36 -51.68
N GLN A 150 42.28 -48.49 -51.28
CA GLN A 150 41.02 -48.54 -50.50
C GLN A 150 41.07 -47.70 -49.22
N GLU A 151 42.26 -47.59 -48.61
CA GLU A 151 42.55 -46.76 -47.44
C GLU A 151 42.41 -45.25 -47.72
N GLU A 152 42.91 -44.78 -48.86
CA GLU A 152 42.88 -43.35 -49.23
C GLU A 152 41.46 -42.85 -49.51
N ALA A 153 40.65 -43.66 -50.21
CA ALA A 153 39.25 -43.33 -50.48
C ALA A 153 38.41 -43.30 -49.19
N LYS A 154 38.64 -44.26 -48.28
CA LYS A 154 37.97 -44.31 -46.97
C LYS A 154 38.32 -43.09 -46.12
N LYS A 155 39.60 -42.68 -46.13
CA LYS A 155 40.07 -41.52 -45.38
C LYS A 155 39.45 -40.20 -45.88
N ALA A 156 39.40 -39.99 -47.19
CA ALA A 156 38.80 -38.79 -47.77
C ALA A 156 37.28 -38.66 -47.46
N ILE A 157 36.55 -39.78 -47.50
CA ILE A 157 35.11 -39.80 -47.16
C ILE A 157 34.91 -39.50 -45.67
N LEU A 158 35.73 -40.08 -44.79
CA LEU A 158 35.66 -39.82 -43.35
C LEU A 158 35.97 -38.36 -43.01
N GLU A 159 36.98 -37.76 -43.65
CA GLU A 159 37.33 -36.34 -43.43
C GLU A 159 36.21 -35.40 -43.89
N SER A 160 35.57 -35.68 -45.04
CA SER A 160 34.42 -34.90 -45.52
C SER A 160 33.21 -35.02 -44.60
N LEU A 161 32.91 -36.24 -44.13
CA LEU A 161 31.80 -36.50 -43.22
C LEU A 161 32.02 -35.83 -41.86
N GLU A 162 33.25 -35.88 -41.33
CA GLU A 162 33.59 -35.23 -40.06
C GLU A 162 33.42 -33.71 -40.14
N ALA A 163 33.82 -33.08 -41.25
CA ALA A 163 33.62 -31.65 -41.47
C ALA A 163 32.13 -31.27 -41.53
N GLU A 164 31.32 -32.07 -42.23
CA GLU A 164 29.88 -31.83 -42.37
C GLU A 164 29.13 -32.02 -41.05
N VAL A 165 29.46 -33.07 -40.29
CA VAL A 165 28.89 -33.33 -38.96
C VAL A 165 29.27 -32.24 -37.97
N ARG A 166 30.52 -31.75 -37.99
CA ARG A 166 30.95 -30.62 -37.13
C ARG A 166 30.14 -29.36 -37.42
N LEU A 167 29.93 -29.01 -38.68
CA LEU A 167 29.15 -27.84 -39.07
C LEU A 167 27.67 -27.97 -38.69
N ALA A 168 27.08 -29.15 -38.89
CA ALA A 168 25.71 -29.44 -38.50
C ALA A 168 25.52 -29.34 -36.97
N ASN A 169 26.46 -29.91 -36.20
CA ASN A 169 26.44 -29.84 -34.73
C ASN A 169 26.59 -28.41 -34.21
N GLN A 170 27.47 -27.59 -34.79
CA GLN A 170 27.59 -26.17 -34.41
C GLN A 170 26.28 -25.40 -34.63
N LYS A 171 25.63 -25.61 -35.79
CA LYS A 171 24.32 -24.99 -36.07
C LYS A 171 23.24 -25.45 -35.10
N LEU A 172 23.24 -26.73 -34.74
CA LEU A 172 22.29 -27.28 -33.76
C LEU A 172 22.54 -26.70 -32.36
N ILE A 173 23.80 -26.63 -31.91
CA ILE A 173 24.17 -26.03 -30.63
C ILE A 173 23.72 -24.57 -30.57
N GLN A 174 24.04 -23.77 -31.60
CA GLN A 174 23.62 -22.37 -31.66
C GLN A 174 22.09 -22.23 -31.57
N LYS A 175 21.36 -23.06 -32.33
CA LYS A 175 19.90 -23.06 -32.30
C LYS A 175 19.35 -23.40 -30.91
N ILE A 176 19.90 -24.42 -30.26
CA ILE A 176 19.49 -24.83 -28.90
C ILE A 176 19.81 -23.72 -27.88
N GLU A 177 20.96 -23.06 -28.00
CA GLU A 177 21.32 -21.93 -27.13
C GLU A 177 20.37 -20.75 -27.29
N ASP A 178 19.98 -20.42 -28.52
CA ASP A 178 19.05 -19.32 -28.80
C ASP A 178 17.64 -19.66 -28.31
N GLU A 179 17.16 -20.90 -28.53
CA GLU A 179 15.89 -21.39 -27.96
C GLU A 179 15.91 -21.36 -26.43
N ALA A 180 17.02 -21.77 -25.80
CA ALA A 180 17.18 -21.74 -24.34
C ALA A 180 17.15 -20.31 -23.80
N LYS A 181 17.76 -19.34 -24.50
CA LYS A 181 17.70 -17.91 -24.14
C LYS A 181 16.27 -17.37 -24.22
N ASP A 182 15.52 -17.71 -25.26
CA ASP A 182 14.14 -17.26 -25.41
C ASP A 182 13.22 -17.85 -24.34
N ILE A 183 13.37 -19.15 -24.04
CA ILE A 183 12.65 -19.81 -22.95
C ILE A 183 13.00 -19.16 -21.60
N ALA A 184 14.29 -18.93 -21.32
CA ALA A 184 14.73 -18.29 -20.09
C ALA A 184 14.17 -16.87 -19.94
N LYS A 185 14.14 -16.09 -21.03
CA LYS A 185 13.57 -14.74 -21.06
C LYS A 185 12.08 -14.74 -20.75
N ASN A 186 11.32 -15.67 -21.32
CA ASN A 186 9.89 -15.80 -21.03
C ASN A 186 9.66 -16.21 -19.58
N LYS A 187 10.40 -17.20 -19.09
CA LYS A 187 10.30 -17.64 -17.69
C LYS A 187 10.67 -16.54 -16.69
N ALA A 188 11.69 -15.72 -16.99
CA ALA A 188 12.05 -14.57 -16.16
C ALA A 188 10.92 -13.54 -16.10
N ARG A 189 10.26 -13.26 -17.23
CA ARG A 189 9.08 -12.38 -17.28
C ARG A 189 7.94 -12.94 -16.43
N ASP A 190 7.68 -14.24 -16.53
CA ASP A 190 6.63 -14.89 -15.73
C ASP A 190 6.91 -14.84 -14.23
N ILE A 191 8.17 -15.01 -13.81
CA ILE A 191 8.57 -14.88 -12.40
C ILE A 191 8.33 -13.45 -11.90
N VAL A 192 8.72 -12.44 -12.68
CA VAL A 192 8.52 -11.03 -12.29
C VAL A 192 7.04 -10.68 -12.23
N VAL A 193 6.27 -11.03 -13.26
CA VAL A 193 4.82 -10.77 -13.32
C VAL A 193 4.09 -11.51 -12.20
N SER A 194 4.39 -12.78 -11.96
CA SER A 194 3.73 -13.56 -10.90
C SER A 194 4.09 -13.04 -9.51
N SER A 195 5.32 -12.54 -9.31
CA SER A 195 5.73 -11.91 -8.05
C SER A 195 4.97 -10.59 -7.84
N MET A 196 4.85 -9.75 -8.88
CA MET A 196 4.06 -8.52 -8.84
C MET A 196 2.57 -8.77 -8.57
N GLN A 197 1.97 -9.77 -9.22
CA GLN A 197 0.56 -10.11 -9.05
C GLN A 197 0.24 -10.67 -7.67
N ARG A 198 1.13 -11.48 -7.09
CA ARG A 198 0.95 -12.03 -5.74
C ARG A 198 1.02 -10.95 -4.66
N HIS A 199 1.69 -9.84 -4.94
CA HIS A 199 1.81 -8.74 -3.99
C HIS A 199 0.96 -7.54 -4.43
N VAL A 200 -0.31 -7.49 -4.02
CA VAL A 200 -1.14 -6.28 -4.10
C VAL A 200 -1.10 -5.63 -2.71
N ALA A 201 -0.29 -4.58 -2.53
CA ALA A 201 -0.30 -3.82 -1.28
C ALA A 201 -1.30 -2.67 -1.40
N ASP A 202 -2.38 -2.71 -0.61
CA ASP A 202 -3.38 -1.65 -0.51
C ASP A 202 -2.97 -0.52 0.46
N LEU A 203 -1.75 -0.52 0.98
CA LEU A 203 -1.34 0.46 1.99
C LEU A 203 -0.90 1.78 1.37
N VAL A 204 -1.85 2.70 1.21
CA VAL A 204 -1.53 4.13 1.27
C VAL A 204 -1.04 4.42 2.69
N SER A 205 0.28 4.40 2.89
CA SER A 205 0.87 4.75 4.19
C SER A 205 0.56 6.21 4.49
N PRO A 206 -0.07 6.55 5.64
CA PRO A 206 -0.30 7.93 6.02
C PRO A 206 1.06 8.61 6.19
N HIS A 207 1.25 9.72 5.49
CA HIS A 207 2.44 10.54 5.65
C HIS A 207 2.38 11.23 7.03
N SER A 208 3.47 11.15 7.81
CA SER A 208 3.67 12.11 8.90
C SER A 208 3.91 13.48 8.27
N SER A 209 2.84 14.25 8.08
CA SER A 209 2.94 15.66 7.73
C SER A 209 3.45 16.40 8.96
N GLY A 210 4.52 17.18 8.82
CA GLY A 210 5.02 18.07 9.88
C GLY A 210 4.09 19.26 10.17
N VAL A 211 2.78 19.09 10.02
CA VAL A 211 1.76 20.12 10.14
C VAL A 211 0.95 19.81 11.40
N VAL A 212 0.92 20.74 12.35
CA VAL A 212 0.14 20.61 13.58
C VAL A 212 -0.99 21.64 13.55
N HIS A 213 -2.22 21.16 13.74
CA HIS A 213 -3.41 21.99 13.82
C HIS A 213 -3.59 22.52 15.24
N LEU A 214 -3.88 23.81 15.35
CA LEU A 214 -4.12 24.48 16.62
C LEU A 214 -5.62 24.65 16.86
N PRO A 215 -6.08 24.57 18.13
CA PRO A 215 -7.49 24.77 18.46
C PRO A 215 -7.94 26.24 18.40
N SER A 216 -7.00 27.19 18.46
CA SER A 216 -7.28 28.63 18.35
C SER A 216 -6.00 29.44 18.11
N ASP A 217 -6.14 30.67 17.60
CA ASP A 217 -5.03 31.63 17.51
C ASP A 217 -4.51 32.09 18.88
N GLU A 218 -5.30 31.99 19.95
CA GLU A 218 -4.80 32.21 21.31
C GLU A 218 -3.73 31.17 21.68
N MET A 219 -3.92 29.91 21.26
CA MET A 219 -2.92 28.86 21.44
C MET A 219 -1.64 29.16 20.64
N LYS A 220 -1.77 29.70 19.42
CA LYS A 220 -0.64 30.18 18.61
C LYS A 220 0.19 31.20 19.38
N GLY A 221 -0.47 32.17 20.04
CA GLY A 221 0.18 33.17 20.88
C GLY A 221 0.91 32.58 22.10
N ARG A 222 0.34 31.56 22.75
CA ARG A 222 0.99 30.86 23.88
C ARG A 222 2.20 30.03 23.45
N ILE A 223 2.14 29.42 22.27
CA ILE A 223 3.26 28.66 21.69
C ILE A 223 4.43 29.59 21.37
N ILE A 224 4.17 30.78 20.80
CA ILE A 224 5.20 31.81 20.59
C ILE A 224 5.76 32.29 21.93
N GLY A 225 4.88 32.64 22.88
CA GLY A 225 5.26 33.21 24.17
C GLY A 225 5.73 34.66 24.05
N LYS A 226 5.96 35.32 25.20
CA LYS A 226 6.48 36.70 25.22
C LYS A 226 7.87 36.73 24.57
N GLU A 227 8.04 37.60 23.57
CA GLU A 227 9.30 37.76 22.80
C GLU A 227 9.76 36.48 22.06
N GLY A 228 8.85 35.55 21.78
CA GLY A 228 9.20 34.28 21.11
C GLY A 228 9.94 33.29 22.01
N ARG A 229 9.93 33.49 23.34
CA ARG A 229 10.69 32.66 24.29
C ARG A 229 10.31 31.18 24.22
N ASN A 230 9.04 30.86 24.09
CA ASN A 230 8.56 29.48 24.11
C ASN A 230 8.91 28.75 22.80
N VAL A 231 8.74 29.41 21.64
CA VAL A 231 9.19 28.87 20.35
C VAL A 231 10.70 28.62 20.37
N LYS A 232 11.51 29.56 20.86
CA LYS A 232 12.97 29.34 20.97
C LYS A 232 13.32 28.16 21.87
N SER A 233 12.62 27.99 23.00
CA SER A 233 12.81 26.81 23.85
C SER A 233 12.43 25.51 23.15
N LEU A 234 11.35 25.49 22.37
CA LEU A 234 10.96 24.34 21.55
C LEU A 234 12.02 24.03 20.47
N GLU A 235 12.52 25.06 19.79
CA GLU A 235 13.56 24.93 18.76
C GLU A 235 14.87 24.43 19.36
N MET A 236 15.29 24.94 20.52
CA MET A 236 16.50 24.49 21.21
C MET A 236 16.36 23.06 21.75
N ALA A 237 15.21 22.71 22.33
CA ALA A 237 14.98 21.38 22.90
C ALA A 237 14.86 20.30 21.81
N THR A 238 14.18 20.59 20.71
CA THR A 238 13.94 19.61 19.62
C THR A 238 15.00 19.66 18.51
N GLY A 239 15.72 20.77 18.39
CA GLY A 239 16.62 21.06 17.27
C GLY A 239 15.91 21.26 15.94
N MET A 240 14.59 21.49 15.92
CA MET A 240 13.75 21.72 14.73
C MET A 240 13.32 23.19 14.67
N GLU A 241 12.94 23.67 13.48
CA GLU A 241 12.43 25.03 13.29
C GLU A 241 10.89 25.01 13.23
N PHE A 242 10.24 25.90 13.98
CA PHE A 242 8.78 26.00 14.01
C PHE A 242 8.34 27.21 13.17
N VAL A 243 7.93 26.94 11.94
CA VAL A 243 7.50 27.96 10.98
C VAL A 243 6.04 28.33 11.28
N ILE A 244 5.88 29.56 11.75
CA ILE A 244 4.58 30.16 12.07
C ILE A 244 4.23 31.12 10.93
N GLY A 245 3.47 30.62 9.95
CA GLY A 245 3.06 31.40 8.78
C GLY A 245 1.78 32.23 9.00
N ASP A 246 1.35 32.89 7.91
CA ASP A 246 0.12 33.67 7.83
C ASP A 246 -1.15 32.80 7.84
N THR A 247 -1.01 31.49 7.65
CA THR A 247 -2.12 30.54 7.76
C THR A 247 -2.63 30.51 9.21
N PRO A 248 -3.92 30.80 9.45
CA PRO A 248 -4.50 30.70 10.78
C PRO A 248 -4.50 29.25 11.26
N GLU A 249 -4.41 29.05 12.59
CA GLU A 249 -4.59 27.75 13.25
C GLU A 249 -3.62 26.62 12.82
N VAL A 250 -2.48 26.93 12.19
CA VAL A 250 -1.51 25.91 11.75
C VAL A 250 -0.07 26.32 12.07
N ILE A 251 0.73 25.36 12.54
CA ILE A 251 2.19 25.48 12.67
C ILE A 251 2.86 24.37 11.84
N THR A 252 3.89 24.75 11.07
CA THR A 252 4.67 23.82 10.27
C THR A 252 6.04 23.60 10.92
N ILE A 253 6.42 22.33 11.10
CA ILE A 253 7.70 21.93 11.67
C ILE A 253 8.66 21.62 10.51
N SER A 254 9.72 22.40 10.41
CA SER A 254 10.77 22.28 9.40
C SER A 254 12.04 21.69 10.03
N GLY A 255 12.76 20.88 9.25
CA GLY A 255 14.00 20.25 9.70
C GLY A 255 14.30 18.97 8.93
N PHE A 256 15.58 18.57 8.84
CA PHE A 256 16.00 17.43 8.01
C PHE A 256 15.91 16.07 8.73
N ASN A 257 15.91 16.06 10.07
CA ASN A 257 15.85 14.83 10.84
C ASN A 257 14.38 14.40 11.08
N PRO A 258 13.91 13.28 10.49
CA PRO A 258 12.52 12.85 10.61
C PRO A 258 12.13 12.44 12.03
N ILE A 259 13.06 11.87 12.80
CA ILE A 259 12.82 11.42 14.18
C ILE A 259 12.60 12.64 15.07
N ARG A 260 13.51 13.62 14.99
CA ARG A 260 13.36 14.88 15.75
C ARG A 260 12.11 15.65 15.35
N ARG A 261 11.72 15.62 14.07
CA ARG A 261 10.47 16.21 13.59
C ARG A 261 9.25 15.55 14.23
N GLU A 262 9.26 14.23 14.38
CA GLU A 262 8.18 13.49 15.03
C GLU A 262 8.13 13.75 16.56
N VAL A 263 9.29 13.83 17.23
CA VAL A 263 9.38 14.27 18.63
C VAL A 263 8.77 15.65 18.80
N ALA A 264 9.16 16.61 17.94
CA ALA A 264 8.65 17.97 17.95
C ALA A 264 7.13 18.02 17.75
N ARG A 265 6.60 17.23 16.81
CA ARG A 265 5.15 17.13 16.54
C ARG A 265 4.39 16.63 17.77
N ARG A 266 4.83 15.51 18.36
CA ARG A 266 4.20 14.89 19.54
C ARG A 266 4.31 15.78 20.78
N ALA A 267 5.47 16.39 20.99
CA ALA A 267 5.68 17.32 22.10
C ALA A 267 4.74 18.52 21.98
N LEU A 268 4.59 19.08 20.77
CA LEU A 268 3.67 20.19 20.53
C LEU A 268 2.21 19.79 20.77
N GLU A 269 1.77 18.63 20.28
CA GLU A 269 0.41 18.10 20.51
C GLU A 269 0.11 17.90 21.99
N LYS A 270 1.06 17.34 22.75
CA LYS A 270 0.91 17.16 24.21
C LYS A 270 0.86 18.49 24.95
N LEU A 271 1.71 19.46 24.58
CA LEU A 271 1.71 20.79 25.18
C LEU A 271 0.41 21.55 24.89
N ILE A 272 -0.17 21.39 23.70
CA ILE A 272 -1.49 21.94 23.34
C ILE A 272 -2.59 21.30 24.21
N ALA A 273 -2.54 19.98 24.40
CA ALA A 273 -3.52 19.26 25.22
C ALA A 273 -3.41 19.63 26.72
N ASP A 274 -2.20 19.84 27.25
CA ASP A 274 -1.94 20.31 28.62
C ASP A 274 -2.32 21.79 28.79
N GLY A 275 -2.20 22.60 27.73
CA GLY A 275 -2.54 24.03 27.71
C GLY A 275 -1.55 24.92 28.45
N ARG A 276 -0.50 24.34 29.04
CA ARG A 276 0.60 25.01 29.76
C ARG A 276 1.88 24.95 28.95
N ILE A 277 2.32 26.10 28.44
CA ILE A 277 3.50 26.20 27.59
C ILE A 277 4.49 27.15 28.24
N ASN A 278 5.54 26.60 28.85
CA ASN A 278 6.66 27.33 29.43
C ASN A 278 7.97 26.53 29.20
N PRO A 279 9.16 27.17 29.30
CA PRO A 279 10.43 26.52 28.97
C PRO A 279 10.69 25.19 29.69
N THR A 280 10.47 25.15 31.01
CA THR A 280 10.69 23.93 31.81
C THR A 280 9.77 22.81 31.37
N ARG A 281 8.49 23.11 31.13
CA ARG A 281 7.51 22.12 30.67
C ARG A 281 7.82 21.62 29.26
N ILE A 282 8.31 22.50 28.39
CA ILE A 282 8.75 22.13 27.04
C ILE A 282 9.88 21.11 27.12
N GLU A 283 10.93 21.39 27.91
CA GLU A 283 12.07 20.48 28.08
C GLU A 283 11.63 19.11 28.63
N GLU A 284 10.83 19.08 29.70
CA GLU A 284 10.28 17.85 30.28
C GLU A 284 9.46 17.05 29.26
N THR A 285 8.60 17.72 28.49
CA THR A 285 7.70 17.06 27.53
C THR A 285 8.47 16.51 26.34
N VAL A 286 9.49 17.24 25.88
CA VAL A 286 10.38 16.78 24.81
C VAL A 286 11.15 15.54 25.26
N GLU A 287 11.79 15.56 26.44
CA GLU A 287 12.53 14.41 26.96
C GLU A 287 11.61 13.18 27.15
N GLN A 288 10.37 13.38 27.62
CA GLN A 288 9.38 12.31 27.71
C GLN A 288 9.02 11.77 26.32
N CYS A 289 8.78 12.65 25.34
CA CYS A 289 8.46 12.24 23.97
C CYS A 289 9.61 11.53 23.27
N GLU A 290 10.87 11.87 23.57
CA GLU A 290 12.04 11.14 23.07
C GLU A 290 12.05 9.70 23.58
N LYS A 291 11.88 9.49 24.90
CA LYS A 291 11.83 8.15 25.50
C LYS A 291 10.70 7.29 24.93
N GLU A 292 9.50 7.86 24.82
CA GLU A 292 8.36 7.17 24.21
C GLU A 292 8.59 6.84 22.73
N LEU A 293 9.28 7.71 22.00
CA LEU A 293 9.57 7.46 20.59
C LEU A 293 10.61 6.36 20.41
N ASP A 294 11.61 6.28 21.29
CA ASP A 294 12.60 5.19 21.29
C ASP A 294 11.93 3.81 21.52
N GLU A 295 10.97 3.72 22.44
CA GLU A 295 10.17 2.51 22.65
C GLU A 295 9.38 2.13 21.39
N ILE A 296 8.76 3.11 20.73
CA ILE A 296 7.99 2.90 19.49
C ILE A 296 8.91 2.47 18.34
N ILE A 297 10.10 3.04 18.23
CA ILE A 297 11.11 2.65 17.24
C ILE A 297 11.47 1.18 17.43
N GLU A 298 11.77 0.76 18.66
CA GLU A 298 12.06 -0.62 19.00
C GLU A 298 10.89 -1.56 18.63
N ASP A 299 9.66 -1.16 18.93
CA ASP A 299 8.47 -1.94 18.61
C ASP A 299 8.26 -2.11 17.10
N TYR A 300 8.42 -1.06 16.30
CA TYR A 300 8.34 -1.17 14.83
C TYR A 300 9.43 -2.09 14.26
N GLY A 301 10.65 -2.01 14.80
CA GLY A 301 11.74 -2.90 14.44
C GLY A 301 11.41 -4.36 14.74
N LYS A 302 10.98 -4.65 15.97
CA LYS A 302 10.58 -6.00 16.41
C LYS A 302 9.42 -6.55 15.59
N GLN A 303 8.42 -5.73 15.31
CA GLN A 303 7.29 -6.11 14.47
C GLN A 303 7.74 -6.49 13.05
N ALA A 304 8.66 -5.73 12.44
CA ALA A 304 9.19 -6.05 11.12
C ALA A 304 9.94 -7.39 11.07
N ILE A 305 10.72 -7.69 12.11
CA ILE A 305 11.43 -8.97 12.24
C ILE A 305 10.43 -10.13 12.48
N LEU A 306 9.44 -9.92 13.34
CA LEU A 306 8.43 -10.91 13.68
C LEU A 306 7.54 -11.26 12.48
N GLU A 307 7.14 -10.25 11.69
CA GLU A 307 6.31 -10.41 10.49
C GLU A 307 6.93 -11.38 9.49
N PHE A 308 8.26 -11.37 9.36
CA PHE A 308 9.00 -12.26 8.47
C PHE A 308 9.64 -13.46 9.17
N ASN A 309 9.41 -13.62 10.48
CA ASN A 309 9.97 -14.69 11.31
C ASN A 309 11.50 -14.82 11.19
N LEU A 310 12.20 -13.68 11.16
CA LEU A 310 13.66 -13.64 11.07
C LEU A 310 14.29 -13.92 12.43
N GLN A 311 15.29 -14.82 12.47
CA GLN A 311 16.04 -15.16 13.68
C GLN A 311 17.45 -14.59 13.64
N GLY A 312 18.05 -14.39 14.83
CA GLY A 312 19.45 -13.98 14.95
C GLY A 312 19.75 -12.62 14.32
N VAL A 313 18.82 -11.66 14.41
CA VAL A 313 19.05 -10.27 13.98
C VAL A 313 19.64 -9.49 15.16
N HIS A 314 20.74 -8.78 14.89
CA HIS A 314 21.41 -7.98 15.92
C HIS A 314 20.52 -6.83 16.40
N PRO A 315 20.47 -6.51 17.72
CA PRO A 315 19.59 -5.46 18.26
C PRO A 315 19.74 -4.10 17.56
N GLU A 316 20.97 -3.69 17.21
CA GLU A 316 21.23 -2.45 16.46
C GLU A 316 20.47 -2.41 15.12
N LEU A 317 20.40 -3.52 14.38
CA LEU A 317 19.65 -3.59 13.11
C LEU A 317 18.14 -3.52 13.34
N VAL A 318 17.65 -4.06 14.46
CA VAL A 318 16.24 -3.96 14.87
C VAL A 318 15.88 -2.50 15.12
N THR A 319 16.69 -1.77 15.91
CA THR A 319 16.48 -0.35 16.17
C THR A 319 16.50 0.46 14.86
N LEU A 320 17.46 0.19 13.97
CA LEU A 320 17.60 0.89 12.71
C LEU A 320 16.42 0.64 11.76
N LEU A 321 15.88 -0.59 11.72
CA LEU A 321 14.66 -0.88 10.97
C LEU A 321 13.48 -0.06 11.49
N GLY A 322 13.34 0.04 12.81
CA GLY A 322 12.35 0.89 13.45
C GLY A 322 12.43 2.35 13.01
N LYS A 323 13.66 2.89 12.95
CA LYS A 323 13.90 4.28 12.50
C LYS A 323 13.45 4.53 11.06
N LEU A 324 13.51 3.53 10.18
CA LEU A 324 13.02 3.66 8.80
C LEU A 324 11.52 3.96 8.72
N HIS A 325 10.74 3.64 9.77
CA HIS A 325 9.31 3.97 9.83
C HIS A 325 9.06 5.48 9.77
N PHE A 326 9.95 6.28 10.34
CA PHE A 326 9.79 7.74 10.36
C PHE A 326 10.39 8.40 9.12
N ARG A 327 11.16 7.66 8.32
CA ARG A 327 11.81 8.19 7.12
C ARG A 327 10.94 7.99 5.88
N THR A 328 10.94 9.01 5.03
CA THR A 328 10.31 8.96 3.72
C THR A 328 11.34 9.16 2.62
N SER A 329 11.11 8.48 1.49
CA SER A 329 11.92 8.59 0.27
C SER A 329 10.96 8.65 -0.91
N TYR A 330 11.00 9.73 -1.69
CA TYR A 330 10.05 9.97 -2.80
C TYR A 330 8.56 9.84 -2.40
N SER A 331 8.21 10.28 -1.19
CA SER A 331 6.86 10.16 -0.59
C SER A 331 6.46 8.76 -0.13
N GLN A 332 7.33 7.76 -0.24
CA GLN A 332 7.10 6.41 0.29
C GLN A 332 7.76 6.26 1.66
N ASN A 333 7.08 5.58 2.59
CA ASN A 333 7.65 5.19 3.88
C ASN A 333 8.77 4.15 3.64
N VAL A 334 9.97 4.39 4.17
CA VAL A 334 11.13 3.54 3.88
C VAL A 334 11.00 2.16 4.51
N LEU A 335 10.47 2.04 5.74
CA LEU A 335 10.26 0.72 6.34
C LEU A 335 9.26 -0.11 5.51
N VAL A 336 8.15 0.49 5.09
CA VAL A 336 7.16 -0.19 4.24
C VAL A 336 7.81 -0.66 2.94
N HIS A 337 8.56 0.23 2.27
CA HIS A 337 9.32 -0.11 1.07
C HIS A 337 10.28 -1.28 1.31
N SER A 338 11.10 -1.25 2.36
CA SER A 338 12.00 -2.35 2.71
C SER A 338 11.28 -3.68 2.94
N LYS A 339 10.09 -3.66 3.57
CA LYS A 339 9.26 -4.86 3.73
C LYS A 339 8.74 -5.40 2.39
N GLU A 340 8.32 -4.53 1.48
CA GLU A 340 7.90 -4.93 0.13
C GLU A 340 9.05 -5.55 -0.67
N VAL A 341 10.21 -4.89 -0.67
CA VAL A 341 11.43 -5.39 -1.33
C VAL A 341 11.82 -6.76 -0.76
N ALA A 342 11.78 -6.92 0.56
CA ALA A 342 12.04 -8.19 1.23
C ALA A 342 11.11 -9.32 0.74
N MET A 343 9.81 -9.03 0.57
CA MET A 343 8.85 -10.00 0.04
C MET A 343 9.11 -10.35 -1.42
N PHE A 344 9.39 -9.36 -2.28
CA PHE A 344 9.74 -9.63 -3.68
C PHE A 344 11.00 -10.47 -3.78
N CYS A 345 12.04 -10.15 -3.03
CA CYS A 345 13.27 -10.94 -2.96
C CYS A 345 12.97 -12.39 -2.56
N ARG A 346 12.13 -12.60 -1.54
CA ARG A 346 11.70 -13.94 -1.11
C ARG A 346 11.01 -14.70 -2.24
N MET A 347 10.01 -14.08 -2.90
CA MET A 347 9.24 -14.72 -3.96
C MET A 347 10.12 -15.08 -5.15
N ILE A 348 10.95 -14.15 -5.61
CA ILE A 348 11.88 -14.37 -6.73
C ILE A 348 12.86 -15.50 -6.40
N ALA A 349 13.45 -15.50 -5.20
CA ALA A 349 14.36 -16.55 -4.78
C ALA A 349 13.67 -17.93 -4.72
N GLN A 350 12.41 -18.01 -4.27
CA GLN A 350 11.64 -19.26 -4.26
C GLN A 350 11.44 -19.81 -5.68
N GLU A 351 11.05 -18.96 -6.63
CA GLU A 351 10.84 -19.39 -8.03
C GLU A 351 12.15 -19.82 -8.71
N LEU A 352 13.28 -19.24 -8.31
CA LEU A 352 14.61 -19.59 -8.81
C LEU A 352 15.25 -20.79 -8.08
N GLY A 353 14.61 -21.36 -7.07
CA GLY A 353 15.17 -22.46 -6.28
C GLY A 353 16.33 -22.07 -5.36
N LEU A 354 16.45 -20.79 -5.00
CA LEU A 354 17.47 -20.24 -4.10
C LEU A 354 16.96 -20.21 -2.65
N ASN A 355 17.86 -19.98 -1.67
CA ASN A 355 17.44 -19.81 -0.27
C ASN A 355 16.61 -18.52 -0.11
N PRO A 356 15.31 -18.62 0.23
CA PRO A 356 14.41 -17.47 0.28
C PRO A 356 14.59 -16.61 1.53
N GLU A 357 15.08 -17.17 2.63
CA GLU A 357 15.34 -16.43 3.87
C GLU A 357 16.54 -15.49 3.71
N LEU A 358 17.58 -15.95 3.00
CA LEU A 358 18.74 -15.13 2.69
C LEU A 358 18.38 -13.94 1.78
N ALA A 359 17.55 -14.18 0.75
CA ALA A 359 17.05 -13.14 -0.14
C ALA A 359 16.16 -12.13 0.59
N LEU A 360 15.26 -12.62 1.45
CA LEU A 360 14.38 -11.78 2.26
C LEU A 360 15.19 -10.85 3.18
N ARG A 361 16.21 -11.40 3.84
CA ARG A 361 17.09 -10.67 4.75
C ARG A 361 17.91 -9.60 4.01
N ALA A 362 18.42 -9.93 2.83
CA ALA A 362 19.08 -8.95 1.94
C ALA A 362 18.14 -7.82 1.51
N GLY A 363 16.91 -8.16 1.08
CA GLY A 363 15.91 -7.16 0.69
C GLY A 363 15.42 -6.28 1.85
N LEU A 364 15.27 -6.83 3.06
CA LEU A 364 14.81 -6.05 4.22
C LEU A 364 15.83 -4.99 4.65
N PHE A 365 17.12 -5.32 4.58
CA PHE A 365 18.19 -4.45 5.05
C PHE A 365 18.82 -3.57 3.98
N HIS A 366 18.44 -3.70 2.69
CA HIS A 366 19.10 -3.00 1.58
C HIS A 366 19.23 -1.48 1.84
N ASP A 367 18.18 -0.87 2.39
CA ASP A 367 18.09 0.57 2.65
C ASP A 367 18.40 0.98 4.10
N ILE A 368 18.94 0.07 4.94
CA ILE A 368 19.13 0.30 6.38
C ILE A 368 20.03 1.51 6.69
N GLY A 369 20.96 1.84 5.79
CA GLY A 369 21.81 3.02 5.93
C GLY A 369 21.05 4.35 5.86
N LYS A 370 19.81 4.37 5.34
CA LYS A 370 18.92 5.53 5.43
C LYS A 370 18.48 5.77 6.88
N ALA A 371 18.73 4.92 7.85
CA ALA A 371 18.51 5.28 9.25
C ALA A 371 19.63 6.19 9.84
N ILE A 372 20.79 6.32 9.15
CA ILE A 372 22.03 6.88 9.73
C ILE A 372 22.67 7.96 8.83
N SER A 373 22.29 8.05 7.56
CA SER A 373 23.01 8.87 6.56
C SER A 373 23.08 10.38 6.78
N ALA A 374 22.40 10.93 7.79
CA ALA A 374 22.54 12.35 8.15
C ALA A 374 23.77 12.63 9.03
N ASP A 375 24.30 11.61 9.72
CA ASP A 375 25.34 11.77 10.74
C ASP A 375 26.72 11.26 10.29
N VAL A 376 26.79 10.58 9.13
CA VAL A 376 27.99 9.89 8.63
C VAL A 376 28.21 10.19 7.15
N GLU A 377 29.45 10.50 6.78
CA GLU A 377 29.86 10.78 5.40
C GLU A 377 29.89 9.48 4.57
N GLY A 378 29.14 9.44 3.46
CA GLY A 378 29.08 8.29 2.55
C GLY A 378 27.71 8.04 1.93
N THR A 379 27.63 7.11 0.97
CA THR A 379 26.34 6.66 0.43
C THR A 379 25.63 5.77 1.44
N HIS A 380 24.29 5.78 1.46
CA HIS A 380 23.53 4.96 2.40
C HIS A 380 23.76 3.46 2.18
N ALA A 381 24.05 3.04 0.95
CA ALA A 381 24.44 1.66 0.63
C ALA A 381 25.73 1.24 1.37
N LYS A 382 26.78 2.07 1.32
CA LYS A 382 28.05 1.79 2.03
C LYS A 382 27.86 1.81 3.54
N ILE A 383 27.17 2.82 4.07
CA ILE A 383 26.90 2.95 5.50
C ILE A 383 26.10 1.73 6.01
N GLY A 384 25.06 1.34 5.28
CA GLY A 384 24.25 0.17 5.62
C GLY A 384 25.05 -1.13 5.61
N ALA A 385 25.91 -1.32 4.62
CA ALA A 385 26.77 -2.51 4.51
C ALA A 385 27.79 -2.60 5.65
N ASP A 386 28.40 -1.47 6.04
CA ASP A 386 29.35 -1.44 7.15
C ASP A 386 28.68 -1.76 8.48
N VAL A 387 27.48 -1.23 8.73
CA VAL A 387 26.69 -1.56 9.93
C VAL A 387 26.34 -3.04 9.94
N ALA A 388 25.78 -3.56 8.84
CA ALA A 388 25.45 -4.97 8.71
C ALA A 388 26.67 -5.86 8.99
N ARG A 389 27.84 -5.51 8.44
CA ARG A 389 29.10 -6.24 8.68
C ARG A 389 29.49 -6.25 10.15
N ARG A 390 29.43 -5.11 10.84
CA ARG A 390 29.73 -5.01 12.28
C ARG A 390 28.75 -5.82 13.13
N CYS A 391 27.49 -5.86 12.73
CA CYS A 391 26.44 -6.65 13.38
C CYS A 391 26.53 -8.16 13.10
N GLY A 392 27.53 -8.63 12.35
CA GLY A 392 27.74 -10.05 12.07
C GLY A 392 26.82 -10.63 10.99
N GLU A 393 26.29 -9.79 10.10
CA GLU A 393 25.48 -10.23 8.97
C GLU A 393 26.25 -11.10 7.98
N ASN A 394 25.53 -11.96 7.25
CA ASN A 394 26.13 -12.82 6.23
C ASN A 394 26.81 -11.96 5.14
N PRO A 395 28.03 -12.29 4.69
CA PRO A 395 28.73 -11.54 3.64
C PRO A 395 27.91 -11.31 2.36
N ILE A 396 27.03 -12.26 2.00
CA ILE A 396 26.10 -12.13 0.86
C ILE A 396 25.09 -11.00 1.11
N VAL A 397 24.51 -10.93 2.31
CA VAL A 397 23.58 -9.85 2.71
C VAL A 397 24.29 -8.51 2.72
N VAL A 398 25.50 -8.46 3.30
CA VAL A 398 26.33 -7.26 3.32
C VAL A 398 26.64 -6.77 1.90
N ASN A 399 26.98 -7.67 0.98
CA ASN A 399 27.25 -7.30 -0.41
C ASN A 399 25.99 -6.80 -1.13
N ALA A 400 24.85 -7.47 -0.95
CA ALA A 400 23.59 -7.05 -1.53
C ALA A 400 23.19 -5.64 -1.05
N ILE A 401 23.40 -5.32 0.24
CA ILE A 401 23.21 -3.96 0.77
C ILE A 401 24.19 -2.97 0.12
N ALA A 402 25.45 -3.35 -0.10
CA ALA A 402 26.43 -2.45 -0.72
C ALA A 402 26.16 -2.18 -2.21
N ALA A 403 25.67 -3.19 -2.95
CA ALA A 403 25.57 -3.17 -4.40
C ALA A 403 24.17 -2.85 -4.96
N HIS A 404 23.16 -2.60 -4.11
CA HIS A 404 21.77 -2.41 -4.58
C HIS A 404 21.52 -1.16 -5.44
N HIS A 405 22.43 -0.18 -5.47
CA HIS A 405 22.42 0.95 -6.42
C HIS A 405 23.33 0.72 -7.64
N GLU A 406 23.81 -0.51 -7.84
CA GLU A 406 24.80 -0.87 -8.88
C GLU A 406 26.16 -0.16 -8.72
N ASP A 407 26.42 0.44 -7.54
CA ASP A 407 27.67 1.13 -7.20
C ASP A 407 28.86 0.17 -6.92
N GLY A 408 28.66 -1.15 -7.03
CA GLY A 408 29.64 -2.18 -6.71
C GLY A 408 29.42 -3.48 -7.50
N ALA A 409 30.41 -4.37 -7.47
CA ALA A 409 30.32 -5.65 -8.18
C ALA A 409 29.33 -6.61 -7.51
N PHE A 410 28.52 -7.28 -8.31
CA PHE A 410 27.70 -8.39 -7.83
C PHE A 410 28.60 -9.58 -7.50
N ALA A 411 28.60 -9.98 -6.23
CA ALA A 411 29.33 -11.14 -5.72
C ALA A 411 28.43 -12.38 -5.64
N SER A 412 27.11 -12.20 -5.68
CA SER A 412 26.14 -13.28 -5.56
C SER A 412 24.93 -13.07 -6.46
N VAL A 413 24.15 -14.15 -6.68
CA VAL A 413 22.87 -14.09 -7.40
C VAL A 413 21.81 -13.28 -6.63
N TYR A 414 22.00 -13.07 -5.32
CA TYR A 414 21.07 -12.28 -4.50
C TYR A 414 21.15 -10.79 -4.75
N ASP A 415 22.31 -10.29 -5.19
CA ASP A 415 22.53 -8.86 -5.44
C ASP A 415 21.61 -8.33 -6.56
N PRO A 416 21.57 -8.96 -7.76
CA PRO A 416 20.62 -8.54 -8.80
C PRO A 416 19.16 -8.80 -8.40
N ILE A 417 18.87 -9.78 -7.53
CA ILE A 417 17.49 -9.99 -7.02
C ILE A 417 17.03 -8.78 -6.19
N VAL A 418 17.90 -8.23 -5.33
CA VAL A 418 17.59 -7.03 -4.53
C VAL A 418 17.38 -5.82 -5.44
N VAL A 419 18.24 -5.61 -6.44
CA VAL A 419 18.08 -4.52 -7.41
C VAL A 419 16.75 -4.62 -8.17
N ILE A 420 16.39 -5.82 -8.63
CA ILE A 420 15.11 -6.07 -9.32
C ILE A 420 13.94 -5.79 -8.38
N ALA A 421 13.98 -6.28 -7.14
CA ALA A 421 12.93 -6.11 -6.15
C ALA A 421 12.73 -4.63 -5.75
N ASP A 422 13.82 -3.88 -5.54
CA ASP A 422 13.79 -2.43 -5.29
C ASP A 422 13.15 -1.70 -6.47
N THR A 423 13.60 -1.99 -7.69
CA THR A 423 13.05 -1.40 -8.91
C THR A 423 11.55 -1.68 -9.05
N ILE A 424 11.09 -2.90 -8.74
CA ILE A 424 9.66 -3.27 -8.77
C ILE A 424 8.86 -2.46 -7.74
N SER A 425 9.33 -2.35 -6.50
CA SER A 425 8.64 -1.57 -5.46
C SER A 425 8.59 -0.08 -5.84
N ALA A 426 9.69 0.46 -6.37
CA ALA A 426 9.81 1.86 -6.78
C ALA A 426 8.97 2.24 -8.02
N SER A 427 8.72 1.31 -8.95
CA SER A 427 8.06 1.60 -10.24
C SER A 427 6.53 1.55 -10.19
N ARG A 428 5.93 1.33 -9.01
CA ARG A 428 4.47 1.26 -8.86
C ARG A 428 3.80 2.61 -9.15
N PRO A 429 2.72 2.65 -9.97
CA PRO A 429 1.91 3.86 -10.14
C PRO A 429 1.41 4.36 -8.79
N GLY A 430 1.81 5.56 -8.39
CA GLY A 430 1.47 6.17 -7.10
C GLY A 430 2.46 5.95 -5.95
N ALA A 431 3.45 5.06 -6.07
CA ALA A 431 4.50 4.87 -5.06
C ALA A 431 5.51 6.03 -5.05
N ARG A 432 5.88 6.51 -6.25
CA ARG A 432 6.51 7.81 -6.44
C ARG A 432 5.46 8.76 -7.00
N ARG A 433 4.77 9.49 -6.13
CA ARG A 433 4.12 10.71 -6.59
C ARG A 433 5.24 11.62 -7.09
N GLU A 434 5.22 12.02 -8.36
CA GLU A 434 5.92 13.25 -8.76
C GLU A 434 5.54 14.29 -7.71
N THR A 435 6.53 14.88 -7.03
CA THR A 435 6.23 15.88 -6.00
C THR A 435 5.33 16.92 -6.66
N LEU A 436 4.27 17.36 -5.97
CA LEU A 436 3.38 18.38 -6.52
C LEU A 436 4.19 19.57 -7.06
N SER A 437 5.32 19.88 -6.42
CA SER A 437 6.31 20.86 -6.91
C SER A 437 6.95 20.52 -8.26
N ALA A 438 7.39 19.28 -8.52
CA ALA A 438 8.00 18.91 -9.80
C ALA A 438 6.94 18.89 -10.92
N TYR A 439 5.73 18.43 -10.60
CA TYR A 439 4.60 18.46 -11.50
C TYR A 439 4.16 19.90 -11.82
N LEU A 440 4.03 20.77 -10.82
CA LEU A 440 3.74 22.20 -11.01
C LEU A 440 4.83 22.88 -11.81
N LYS A 441 6.11 22.67 -11.47
CA LYS A 441 7.25 23.20 -12.21
C LYS A 441 7.28 22.70 -13.66
N ARG A 442 6.80 21.47 -13.91
CA ARG A 442 6.64 20.93 -15.27
C ARG A 442 5.53 21.65 -16.04
N LEU A 443 4.39 21.95 -15.40
CA LEU A 443 3.31 22.73 -16.02
C LEU A 443 3.76 24.18 -16.27
N GLU A 444 4.45 24.79 -15.31
CA GLU A 444 5.04 26.13 -15.44
C GLU A 444 6.02 26.19 -16.61
N ASN A 445 6.94 25.23 -16.72
CA ASN A 445 7.87 25.15 -17.85
C ASN A 445 7.14 25.00 -19.20
N LEU A 446 6.06 24.21 -19.25
CA LEU A 446 5.21 24.08 -20.45
C LEU A 446 4.57 25.42 -20.84
N GLU A 447 4.04 26.14 -19.87
CA GLU A 447 3.44 27.47 -20.06
C GLU A 447 4.50 28.50 -20.48
N GLU A 448 5.68 28.50 -19.86
CA GLU A 448 6.81 29.38 -20.20
C GLU A 448 7.30 29.15 -21.63
N ILE A 449 7.41 27.89 -22.07
CA ILE A 449 7.80 27.57 -23.44
C ILE A 449 6.82 28.20 -24.43
N ALA A 450 5.51 28.04 -24.22
CA ALA A 450 4.51 28.62 -25.11
C ALA A 450 4.43 30.15 -25.00
N ASN A 451 4.55 30.72 -23.81
CA ASN A 451 4.58 32.18 -23.60
C ASN A 451 5.84 32.84 -24.21
N SER A 452 6.91 32.08 -24.47
CA SER A 452 8.14 32.60 -25.09
C SER A 452 8.01 32.97 -26.58
N PHE A 453 6.91 32.60 -27.23
CA PHE A 453 6.70 32.87 -28.66
C PHE A 453 6.02 34.21 -28.90
N GLU A 454 6.44 34.90 -29.96
CA GLU A 454 5.90 36.20 -30.33
C GLU A 454 4.42 36.10 -30.77
N GLY A 455 3.59 37.02 -30.27
CA GLY A 455 2.15 37.04 -30.55
C GLY A 455 1.30 36.16 -29.61
N VAL A 456 1.92 35.40 -28.71
CA VAL A 456 1.22 34.72 -27.62
C VAL A 456 0.89 35.73 -26.51
N LYS A 457 -0.40 35.86 -26.21
CA LYS A 457 -0.90 36.68 -25.10
C LYS A 457 -0.81 35.94 -23.78
N LYS A 458 -1.21 34.66 -23.78
CA LYS A 458 -1.17 33.80 -22.60
C LYS A 458 -1.30 32.33 -22.97
N ALA A 459 -0.52 31.46 -22.35
CA ALA A 459 -0.63 30.02 -22.45
C ALA A 459 -1.07 29.39 -21.11
N TYR A 460 -1.82 28.30 -21.20
CA TYR A 460 -2.29 27.53 -20.04
C TYR A 460 -2.08 26.04 -20.30
N ALA A 461 -1.44 25.35 -19.35
CA ALA A 461 -1.36 23.89 -19.36
C ALA A 461 -2.63 23.31 -18.73
N MET A 462 -3.37 22.50 -19.49
CA MET A 462 -4.64 21.87 -19.12
C MET A 462 -4.51 20.35 -19.09
N GLN A 463 -5.53 19.66 -18.56
CA GLN A 463 -5.62 18.19 -18.52
C GLN A 463 -4.35 17.51 -18.00
N ALA A 464 -3.84 18.02 -16.88
CA ALA A 464 -2.62 17.55 -16.26
C ALA A 464 -1.35 17.61 -17.14
N GLY A 465 -1.29 18.60 -18.05
CA GLY A 465 -0.17 18.81 -18.96
C GLY A 465 -0.27 18.02 -20.27
N ARG A 466 -1.43 17.40 -20.55
CA ARG A 466 -1.71 16.73 -21.84
C ARG A 466 -2.34 17.64 -22.88
N GLU A 467 -2.78 18.83 -22.49
CA GLU A 467 -3.25 19.87 -23.41
C GLU A 467 -2.57 21.18 -23.03
N ILE A 468 -2.14 21.96 -24.02
CA ILE A 468 -1.71 23.34 -23.82
C ILE A 468 -2.57 24.26 -24.68
N ARG A 469 -3.17 25.25 -24.04
CA ARG A 469 -4.06 26.23 -24.68
C ARG A 469 -3.35 27.56 -24.77
N VAL A 470 -3.10 28.02 -25.99
CA VAL A 470 -2.32 29.20 -26.30
C VAL A 470 -3.27 30.25 -26.88
N ILE A 471 -3.43 31.37 -26.18
CA ILE A 471 -4.24 32.49 -26.62
C ILE A 471 -3.33 33.49 -27.34
N VAL A 472 -3.66 33.81 -28.59
CA VAL A 472 -2.88 34.72 -29.43
C VAL A 472 -3.59 36.05 -29.67
N GLU A 473 -2.80 37.10 -29.88
CA GLU A 473 -3.33 38.43 -30.21
C GLU A 473 -3.81 38.46 -31.68
N GLU A 474 -5.11 38.72 -31.89
CA GLU A 474 -5.72 38.83 -33.22
C GLU A 474 -4.99 39.81 -34.15
N ASN A 475 -4.51 40.93 -33.59
CA ASN A 475 -3.87 41.99 -34.37
C ASN A 475 -2.45 41.65 -34.84
N LYS A 476 -1.82 40.59 -34.31
CA LYS A 476 -0.44 40.21 -34.64
C LYS A 476 -0.34 38.93 -35.45
N LEU A 477 -1.31 38.02 -35.31
CA LEU A 477 -1.28 36.70 -35.93
C LEU A 477 -2.55 36.43 -36.75
N ASP A 478 -2.37 36.15 -38.03
CA ASP A 478 -3.41 35.63 -38.91
C ASP A 478 -3.61 34.11 -38.70
N ASP A 479 -4.57 33.51 -39.41
CA ASP A 479 -4.94 32.10 -39.21
C ASP A 479 -3.81 31.15 -39.62
N ASP A 480 -3.10 31.48 -40.70
CA ASP A 480 -1.98 30.68 -41.19
C ASP A 480 -0.76 30.75 -40.25
N LYS A 481 -0.43 31.94 -39.76
CA LYS A 481 0.62 32.13 -38.74
C LYS A 481 0.27 31.45 -37.43
N SER A 482 -1.01 31.43 -37.04
CA SER A 482 -1.46 30.71 -35.84
C SER A 482 -1.26 29.19 -35.97
N ARG A 483 -1.46 28.65 -37.18
CA ARG A 483 -1.18 27.24 -37.48
C ARG A 483 0.32 26.94 -37.47
N HIS A 484 1.15 27.83 -38.01
CA HIS A 484 2.60 27.70 -37.95
C HIS A 484 3.12 27.75 -36.51
N LEU A 485 2.62 28.69 -35.71
CA LEU A 485 2.95 28.83 -34.30
C LEU A 485 2.63 27.55 -33.51
N ALA A 486 1.47 26.92 -33.76
CA ALA A 486 1.12 25.64 -33.13
C ALA A 486 2.19 24.56 -33.38
N ASN A 487 2.67 24.44 -34.62
CA ASN A 487 3.71 23.48 -34.99
C ASN A 487 5.08 23.81 -34.36
N GLU A 488 5.44 25.09 -34.26
CA GLU A 488 6.70 25.50 -33.63
C GLU A 488 6.70 25.25 -32.11
N ILE A 489 5.56 25.46 -31.46
CA ILE A 489 5.38 25.14 -30.03
C ILE A 489 5.53 23.63 -29.81
N VAL A 490 4.93 22.79 -30.65
CA VAL A 490 5.11 21.32 -30.58
C VAL A 490 6.58 20.94 -30.65
N LYS A 491 7.30 21.41 -31.67
CA LYS A 491 8.73 21.09 -31.84
C LYS A 491 9.57 21.52 -30.65
N LYS A 492 9.34 22.73 -30.13
CA LYS A 492 10.11 23.25 -29.00
C LYS A 492 9.81 22.51 -27.69
N ILE A 493 8.59 21.99 -27.51
CA ILE A 493 8.24 21.10 -26.40
C ILE A 493 8.98 19.77 -26.53
N GLU A 494 8.99 19.15 -27.73
CA GLU A 494 9.70 17.89 -27.99
C GLU A 494 11.21 17.99 -27.77
N GLU A 495 11.82 19.13 -28.13
CA GLU A 495 13.25 19.37 -27.94
C GLU A 495 13.65 19.62 -26.48
N LYS A 496 12.81 20.34 -25.72
CA LYS A 496 13.16 20.80 -24.37
C LYS A 496 12.64 19.94 -23.24
N MET A 497 11.63 19.10 -23.48
CA MET A 497 10.97 18.33 -22.43
C MET A 497 10.67 16.91 -22.91
N SER A 498 10.98 15.92 -22.06
CA SER A 498 10.54 14.54 -22.28
C SER A 498 9.17 14.34 -21.64
N PHE A 499 8.19 13.85 -22.42
CA PHE A 499 6.82 13.60 -21.96
C PHE A 499 6.34 12.18 -22.28
N PRO A 500 5.73 11.48 -21.31
CA PRO A 500 5.08 10.20 -21.57
C PRO A 500 3.70 10.42 -22.23
N GLY A 501 3.64 10.28 -23.55
CA GLY A 501 2.41 10.35 -24.35
C GLY A 501 2.34 11.58 -25.25
N GLN A 502 1.16 11.86 -25.81
CA GLN A 502 0.94 12.97 -26.72
C GLN A 502 0.44 14.22 -25.97
N ILE A 503 0.97 15.39 -26.34
CA ILE A 503 0.50 16.70 -25.87
C ILE A 503 -0.28 17.37 -27.00
N LYS A 504 -1.52 17.78 -26.71
CA LYS A 504 -2.36 18.53 -27.64
C LYS A 504 -2.11 20.02 -27.52
N VAL A 505 -1.59 20.67 -28.57
CA VAL A 505 -1.44 22.13 -28.64
C VAL A 505 -2.66 22.76 -29.32
N ASN A 506 -3.41 23.57 -28.58
CA ASN A 506 -4.56 24.33 -29.07
C ASN A 506 -4.23 25.82 -29.11
N VAL A 507 -4.12 26.38 -30.31
CA VAL A 507 -3.96 27.83 -30.50
C VAL A 507 -5.33 28.46 -30.76
N ILE A 508 -5.70 29.48 -29.96
CA ILE A 508 -6.99 30.17 -30.02
C ILE A 508 -6.73 31.66 -30.28
N ARG A 509 -7.23 32.15 -31.41
CA ARG A 509 -7.28 33.59 -31.70
C ARG A 509 -8.59 34.16 -31.15
N GLU A 510 -8.50 35.07 -30.19
CA GLU A 510 -9.66 35.61 -29.47
C GLU A 510 -9.73 37.14 -29.63
N LYS A 511 -10.90 37.64 -30.07
CA LYS A 511 -11.27 39.06 -30.07
C LYS A 511 -12.28 39.35 -28.96
N ARG A 512 -11.98 40.31 -28.09
CA ARG A 512 -12.93 40.81 -27.08
C ARG A 512 -13.23 42.28 -27.36
N VAL A 513 -14.49 42.59 -27.65
CA VAL A 513 -15.01 43.95 -27.76
C VAL A 513 -15.89 44.20 -26.54
N ILE A 514 -15.62 45.28 -25.80
CA ILE A 514 -16.38 45.64 -24.60
C ILE A 514 -16.92 47.05 -24.83
N GLU A 515 -18.24 47.19 -24.84
CA GLU A 515 -18.93 48.49 -24.86
C GLU A 515 -19.72 48.67 -23.55
N TYR A 516 -19.75 49.92 -23.08
CA TYR A 516 -20.49 50.30 -21.89
C TYR A 516 -21.59 51.28 -22.32
N ALA A 517 -22.86 50.91 -22.09
CA ALA A 517 -23.96 51.84 -22.19
C ALA A 517 -23.97 52.74 -20.94
N LYS A 518 -24.29 54.03 -21.13
CA LYS A 518 -24.55 54.95 -20.01
C LYS A 518 -26.01 54.95 -19.63
#